data_AF-A0A645DPG8-F1
#
_entry.id   AF-A0A645DPG8-F1
#
_cell.length_a   1.000
_cell.length_b   1.000
_cell.length_c   1.000
_cell.angle_alpha   90.00
_cell.angle_beta   90.00
_cell.angle_gamma   90.00
#
_symmetry.space_group_name_H-M   'P 1'
#
loop_
_entity.id
_entity.type
_entity.pdbx_description
1 polymer ?
#
loop_
_entity_poly.entity_id
_entity_poly.type
_entity_poly.pdbx_seq_one_letter_code
_entity_poly.pdbx_strand_id
1 'polypeptide(L)'
;MNQNLDVKKDLCKQAEALKNSTDWKGTTEKIIHLQREWKKAGPVLKRNSDELWKRFIAACDYFFEQKNKNFSDLKNVEIQNLAKKKEITEKIALIEKKSNTEETQAEFRALMAEWNSIGHVPFKEKDQVYTDYRATIDKIFTYLNVDSSQRRLDSFKNNLKEISAQGENKLYREREKLVRAYEHLKSEIATYENNIGFLTSSSKKGGGLIREMERKIEALKDESKLIEQKINLLDEKV
;
A
#
# COMPACT_ATOMS: atom_id res chain seq x y z
N MET A 1 -6.17 -56.17 -34.43
CA MET A 1 -6.36 -54.76 -34.03
C MET A 1 -5.04 -54.24 -33.49
N ASN A 2 -4.61 -53.07 -33.95
CA ASN A 2 -3.26 -52.56 -33.66
C ASN A 2 -3.29 -51.77 -32.33
N GLN A 3 -3.25 -52.46 -31.19
CA GLN A 3 -3.46 -51.89 -29.84
C GLN A 3 -2.66 -50.60 -29.57
N ASN A 4 -1.41 -50.52 -30.06
CA ASN A 4 -0.57 -49.33 -29.94
C ASN A 4 -1.13 -48.10 -30.70
N LEU A 5 -1.84 -48.32 -31.80
CA LEU A 5 -2.46 -47.24 -32.59
C LEU A 5 -3.64 -46.63 -31.83
N ASP A 6 -4.44 -47.46 -31.17
CA ASP A 6 -5.61 -47.01 -30.41
C ASP A 6 -5.16 -46.27 -29.14
N VAL A 7 -4.10 -46.74 -28.47
CA VAL A 7 -3.46 -46.01 -27.36
C VAL A 7 -2.98 -44.62 -27.82
N LYS A 8 -2.26 -44.53 -28.95
CA LYS A 8 -1.78 -43.22 -29.44
C LYS A 8 -2.93 -42.28 -29.86
N LYS A 9 -4.01 -42.82 -30.44
CA LYS A 9 -5.22 -42.04 -30.74
C LYS A 9 -5.89 -41.52 -29.48
N ASP A 10 -5.97 -42.33 -28.43
CA ASP A 10 -6.55 -41.94 -27.15
C ASP A 10 -5.72 -40.85 -26.46
N LEU A 11 -4.39 -40.99 -26.45
CA LEU A 11 -3.49 -39.95 -25.96
C LEU A 11 -3.65 -38.61 -26.71
N CYS A 12 -3.87 -38.65 -28.03
CA CYS A 12 -4.19 -37.44 -28.80
C CYS A 12 -5.50 -36.80 -28.31
N LYS A 13 -6.57 -37.59 -28.14
CA LYS A 13 -7.86 -37.07 -27.65
C LYS A 13 -7.74 -36.45 -26.26
N GLN A 14 -7.01 -37.10 -25.36
CA GLN A 14 -6.78 -36.59 -24.02
C GLN A 14 -6.00 -35.27 -24.04
N ALA A 15 -4.93 -35.17 -24.85
CA ALA A 15 -4.19 -33.92 -25.03
C ALA A 15 -5.05 -32.80 -25.65
N GLU A 16 -5.85 -33.13 -26.67
CA GLU A 16 -6.76 -32.20 -27.34
C GLU A 16 -7.86 -31.69 -26.39
N ALA A 17 -8.35 -32.50 -25.46
CA ALA A 17 -9.33 -32.10 -24.45
C ALA A 17 -8.72 -31.15 -23.40
N LEU A 18 -7.42 -31.30 -23.10
CA LEU A 18 -6.72 -30.51 -22.10
C LEU A 18 -6.16 -29.19 -22.63
N LYS A 19 -6.06 -29.02 -23.96
CA LYS A 19 -5.35 -27.88 -24.57
C LYS A 19 -5.88 -26.48 -24.19
N ASN A 20 -7.17 -26.38 -23.86
CA ASN A 20 -7.85 -25.12 -23.49
C ASN A 20 -8.07 -24.98 -21.97
N SER A 21 -7.52 -25.89 -21.16
CA SER A 21 -7.69 -25.85 -19.70
C SER A 21 -6.95 -24.66 -19.09
N THR A 22 -7.60 -23.96 -18.16
CA THR A 22 -7.02 -22.85 -17.38
C THR A 22 -6.44 -23.28 -16.04
N ASP A 23 -6.61 -24.56 -15.66
CA ASP A 23 -5.87 -25.17 -14.55
C ASP A 23 -4.43 -25.45 -14.97
N TRP A 24 -3.60 -24.40 -14.97
CA TRP A 24 -2.24 -24.46 -15.50
C TRP A 24 -1.38 -25.50 -14.79
N LYS A 25 -1.53 -25.67 -13.48
CA LYS A 25 -0.69 -26.58 -12.69
C LYS A 25 -1.12 -28.03 -12.88
N GLY A 26 -2.39 -28.35 -12.62
CA GLY A 26 -2.89 -29.72 -12.74
C GLY A 26 -2.86 -30.21 -14.19
N THR A 27 -3.10 -29.33 -15.16
CA THR A 27 -3.03 -29.70 -16.59
C THR A 27 -1.59 -29.90 -17.06
N THR A 28 -0.61 -29.13 -16.54
CA THR A 28 0.81 -29.36 -16.84
C THR A 28 1.23 -30.78 -16.42
N GLU A 29 0.86 -31.21 -15.20
CA GLU A 29 1.17 -32.54 -14.69
C GLU A 29 0.54 -33.65 -15.55
N LYS A 30 -0.73 -33.47 -15.96
CA LYS A 30 -1.44 -34.39 -16.86
C LYS A 30 -0.79 -34.48 -18.24
N ILE A 31 -0.43 -33.35 -18.86
CA ILE A 31 0.25 -33.34 -20.17
C ILE A 31 1.63 -34.01 -20.09
N ILE A 32 2.40 -33.76 -19.02
CA ILE A 32 3.68 -34.45 -18.79
C ILE A 32 3.47 -35.97 -18.67
N HIS A 33 2.41 -36.40 -17.97
CA HIS A 33 2.05 -37.81 -17.89
C HIS A 33 1.72 -38.39 -19.27
N LEU A 34 0.89 -37.71 -20.06
CA LEU A 34 0.56 -38.13 -21.44
C LEU A 34 1.80 -38.25 -22.33
N GLN A 35 2.76 -37.32 -22.21
CA GLN A 35 4.03 -37.38 -22.95
C GLN A 35 4.87 -38.61 -22.56
N ARG A 36 4.84 -39.02 -21.29
CA ARG A 36 5.51 -40.25 -20.83
C ARG A 36 4.82 -41.49 -21.39
N GLU A 37 3.49 -41.55 -21.33
CA GLU A 37 2.70 -42.66 -21.88
C GLU A 37 2.87 -42.78 -23.40
N TRP A 38 2.97 -41.64 -24.10
CA TRP A 38 3.29 -41.62 -25.53
C TRP A 38 4.65 -42.27 -25.85
N LYS A 39 5.68 -41.99 -25.04
CA LYS A 39 7.02 -42.58 -25.20
C LYS A 39 7.05 -44.07 -24.88
N LYS A 40 6.19 -44.53 -23.96
CA LYS A 40 6.04 -45.96 -23.61
C LYS A 40 5.24 -46.73 -24.66
N ALA A 41 4.35 -46.07 -25.39
CA ALA A 41 3.55 -46.70 -26.43
C ALA A 41 4.45 -47.26 -27.54
N GLY A 42 4.29 -48.54 -27.85
CA GLY A 42 5.11 -49.26 -28.83
C GLY A 42 5.01 -48.74 -30.27
N PRO A 43 5.82 -49.29 -31.19
CA PRO A 43 5.86 -48.85 -32.58
C PRO A 43 4.53 -49.08 -33.29
N VAL A 44 4.20 -48.18 -34.21
CA VAL A 44 3.06 -48.25 -35.14
C VAL A 44 3.55 -47.90 -36.55
N LEU A 45 2.78 -48.21 -37.58
CA LEU A 45 3.10 -47.87 -38.97
C LEU A 45 3.51 -46.38 -39.09
N LYS A 46 4.67 -46.13 -39.71
CA LYS A 46 5.35 -44.82 -39.74
C LYS A 46 4.42 -43.67 -40.11
N ARG A 47 3.62 -43.83 -41.17
CA ARG A 47 2.65 -42.83 -41.64
C ARG A 47 1.63 -42.42 -40.56
N ASN A 48 1.09 -43.39 -39.81
CA ASN A 48 0.12 -43.12 -38.75
C ASN A 48 0.80 -42.57 -37.49
N SER A 49 2.06 -42.97 -37.23
CA SER A 49 2.84 -42.45 -36.12
C SER A 49 3.10 -40.95 -36.28
N ASP A 50 3.50 -40.52 -37.48
CA ASP A 50 3.87 -39.14 -37.77
C ASP A 50 2.65 -38.20 -37.69
N GLU A 51 1.50 -38.63 -38.21
CA GLU A 51 0.25 -37.87 -38.13
C GLU A 51 -0.23 -37.71 -36.69
N LEU A 52 -0.28 -38.80 -35.92
CA LEU A 52 -0.71 -38.76 -34.53
C LEU A 52 0.29 -37.97 -33.66
N TRP A 53 1.60 -38.08 -33.93
CA TRP A 53 2.61 -37.30 -33.23
C TRP A 53 2.42 -35.80 -33.46
N LYS A 54 2.22 -35.38 -34.71
CA LYS A 54 1.95 -33.97 -35.04
C LYS A 54 0.72 -33.45 -34.31
N ARG A 55 -0.37 -34.24 -34.27
CA ARG A 55 -1.59 -33.87 -33.53
C ARG A 55 -1.35 -33.75 -32.03
N PHE A 56 -0.66 -34.73 -31.44
CA PHE A 56 -0.36 -34.76 -30.02
C PHE A 56 0.52 -33.59 -29.58
N ILE A 57 1.60 -33.32 -30.31
CA ILE A 57 2.48 -32.17 -30.03
C ILE A 57 1.76 -30.85 -30.26
N ALA A 58 0.99 -30.69 -31.34
CA ALA A 58 0.25 -29.46 -31.57
C ALA A 58 -0.70 -29.11 -30.41
N ALA A 59 -1.37 -30.10 -29.82
CA ALA A 59 -2.22 -29.88 -28.64
C ALA A 59 -1.42 -29.50 -27.39
N CYS A 60 -0.26 -30.13 -27.17
CA CYS A 60 0.63 -29.82 -26.06
C CYS A 60 1.24 -28.41 -26.18
N ASP A 61 1.77 -28.08 -27.37
CA ASP A 61 2.40 -26.80 -27.66
C ASP A 61 1.39 -25.66 -27.50
N TYR A 62 0.17 -25.85 -28.00
CA TYR A 62 -0.91 -24.87 -27.82
C TYR A 62 -1.16 -24.57 -26.34
N PHE A 63 -1.28 -25.59 -25.49
CA PHE A 63 -1.47 -25.39 -24.05
C PHE A 63 -0.33 -24.59 -23.41
N PHE A 64 0.93 -24.96 -23.70
CA PHE A 64 2.09 -24.28 -23.13
C PHE A 64 2.24 -22.85 -23.67
N GLU A 65 1.88 -22.60 -24.92
CA GLU A 65 1.84 -21.25 -25.49
C GLU A 65 0.79 -20.40 -24.76
N GLN A 66 -0.44 -20.89 -24.57
CA GLN A 66 -1.49 -20.17 -23.85
C GLN A 66 -1.11 -19.92 -22.39
N LYS A 67 -0.51 -20.91 -21.73
CA LYS A 67 0.04 -20.77 -20.38
C LYS A 67 1.08 -19.66 -20.34
N ASN A 68 2.08 -19.71 -21.22
CA ASN A 68 3.14 -18.72 -21.27
C ASN A 68 2.59 -17.32 -21.55
N LYS A 69 1.63 -17.16 -22.46
CA LYS A 69 0.94 -15.89 -22.72
C LYS A 69 0.28 -15.37 -21.45
N ASN A 70 -0.55 -16.18 -20.78
CA ASN A 70 -1.22 -15.78 -19.55
C ASN A 70 -0.25 -15.33 -18.44
N PHE A 71 0.84 -16.07 -18.20
CA PHE A 71 1.84 -15.67 -17.20
C PHE A 71 2.67 -14.44 -17.63
N SER A 72 2.92 -14.27 -18.93
CA SER A 72 3.59 -13.08 -19.47
C SER A 72 2.71 -11.84 -19.34
N ASP A 73 1.42 -11.97 -19.63
CA ASP A 73 0.44 -10.90 -19.51
C ASP A 73 0.25 -10.49 -18.05
N LEU A 74 0.15 -11.45 -17.13
CA LEU A 74 0.12 -11.16 -15.69
C LEU A 74 1.37 -10.42 -15.22
N LYS A 75 2.56 -10.88 -15.64
CA LYS A 75 3.82 -10.20 -15.31
C LYS A 75 3.88 -8.80 -15.89
N ASN A 76 3.40 -8.59 -17.12
CA ASN A 76 3.33 -7.27 -17.75
C ASN A 76 2.37 -6.35 -16.99
N VAL A 77 1.20 -6.84 -16.58
CA VAL A 77 0.25 -6.09 -15.74
C VAL A 77 0.89 -5.70 -14.41
N GLU A 78 1.59 -6.61 -13.74
CA GLU A 78 2.31 -6.31 -12.50
C GLU A 78 3.38 -5.24 -12.71
N ILE A 79 4.17 -5.31 -13.79
CA ILE A 79 5.19 -4.30 -14.13
C ILE A 79 4.54 -2.94 -14.41
N GLN A 80 3.42 -2.90 -15.14
CA GLN A 80 2.67 -1.66 -15.38
C GLN A 80 2.11 -1.08 -14.08
N ASN A 81 1.56 -1.92 -13.20
CA ASN A 81 1.08 -1.51 -11.88
C ASN A 81 2.23 -0.94 -11.03
N LEU A 82 3.41 -1.57 -11.08
CA LEU A 82 4.60 -1.08 -10.40
C LEU A 82 5.01 0.31 -10.90
N ALA A 83 5.02 0.51 -12.22
CA ALA A 83 5.33 1.81 -12.81
C ALA A 83 4.33 2.88 -12.37
N LYS A 84 3.02 2.60 -12.45
CA LYS A 84 1.96 3.52 -12.00
C LYS A 84 2.07 3.86 -10.51
N LYS A 85 2.32 2.86 -9.64
CA LYS A 85 2.49 3.11 -8.20
C LYS A 85 3.70 4.01 -7.91
N LYS A 86 4.82 3.82 -8.63
CA LYS A 86 5.99 4.69 -8.51
C LYS A 86 5.70 6.11 -8.98
N GLU A 87 5.06 6.26 -10.15
CA GLU A 87 4.68 7.56 -10.70
C GLU A 87 3.77 8.33 -9.73
N ILE A 88 2.77 7.67 -9.14
CA ILE A 88 1.90 8.31 -8.14
C ILE A 88 2.70 8.70 -6.89
N THR A 89 3.58 7.85 -6.39
CA THR A 89 4.44 8.20 -5.24
C THR A 89 5.31 9.42 -5.55
N GLU A 90 5.86 9.52 -6.76
CA GLU A 90 6.63 10.69 -7.22
C GLU A 90 5.75 11.93 -7.33
N LYS A 91 4.55 11.83 -7.92
CA LYS A 91 3.58 12.94 -7.97
C LYS A 91 3.24 13.45 -6.59
N ILE A 92 2.99 12.53 -5.64
CA ILE A 92 2.74 12.88 -4.24
C ILE A 92 3.96 13.62 -3.68
N ALA A 93 5.18 13.10 -3.86
CA ALA A 93 6.40 13.75 -3.37
C ALA A 93 6.62 15.16 -3.95
N LEU A 94 6.15 15.41 -5.17
CA LEU A 94 6.22 16.70 -5.87
C LEU A 94 5.13 17.69 -5.46
N ILE A 95 4.20 17.32 -4.57
CA ILE A 95 3.25 18.26 -3.94
C ILE A 95 4.07 19.17 -3.02
N GLU A 96 4.76 20.14 -3.61
CA GLU A 96 5.57 21.14 -2.94
C GLU A 96 4.72 22.39 -2.62
N LYS A 97 4.77 22.78 -1.34
CA LYS A 97 4.85 24.14 -0.74
C LYS A 97 4.06 25.34 -1.26
N LYS A 98 3.51 25.37 -2.47
CA LYS A 98 3.17 26.65 -3.13
C LYS A 98 1.81 27.21 -2.77
N SER A 99 0.82 26.40 -2.43
CA SER A 99 -0.48 26.91 -1.95
C SER A 99 -1.22 25.79 -1.23
N ASN A 100 -1.38 25.92 0.08
CA ASN A 100 -2.20 25.02 0.88
C ASN A 100 -3.68 25.39 0.68
N THR A 101 -4.17 25.14 -0.54
CA THR A 101 -5.56 25.31 -0.96
C THR A 101 -6.32 24.00 -0.72
N GLU A 102 -7.63 24.06 -0.53
CA GLU A 102 -8.50 22.86 -0.52
C GLU A 102 -8.25 21.96 -1.74
N GLU A 103 -7.86 22.55 -2.87
CA GLU A 103 -7.47 21.88 -4.11
C GLU A 103 -6.28 20.92 -3.92
N THR A 104 -5.20 21.35 -3.25
CA THR A 104 -4.02 20.51 -2.99
C THR A 104 -4.36 19.31 -2.10
N GLN A 105 -5.27 19.50 -1.13
CA GLN A 105 -5.76 18.40 -0.29
C GLN A 105 -6.70 17.45 -1.06
N ALA A 106 -7.47 17.96 -2.02
CA ALA A 106 -8.31 17.15 -2.88
C ALA A 106 -7.46 16.30 -3.85
N GLU A 107 -6.44 16.90 -4.47
CA GLU A 107 -5.49 16.21 -5.35
C GLU A 107 -4.72 15.11 -4.60
N PHE A 108 -4.20 15.41 -3.41
CA PHE A 108 -3.54 14.42 -2.56
C PHE A 108 -4.45 13.24 -2.23
N ARG A 109 -5.72 13.49 -1.88
CA ARG A 109 -6.73 12.43 -1.63
C ARG A 109 -7.03 11.61 -2.88
N ALA A 110 -7.11 12.24 -4.05
CA ALA A 110 -7.33 11.55 -5.31
C ALA A 110 -6.16 10.61 -5.65
N LEU A 111 -4.92 11.09 -5.52
CA LEU A 111 -3.71 10.29 -5.76
C LEU A 111 -3.61 9.09 -4.80
N MET A 112 -3.95 9.28 -3.51
CA MET A 112 -4.02 8.16 -2.56
C MET A 112 -5.09 7.13 -2.95
N ALA A 113 -6.26 7.57 -3.41
CA ALA A 113 -7.32 6.66 -3.87
C ALA A 113 -6.88 5.89 -5.12
N GLU A 114 -6.25 6.55 -6.08
CA GLU A 114 -5.71 5.93 -7.28
C GLU A 114 -4.64 4.89 -6.91
N TRP A 115 -3.69 5.22 -6.03
CA TRP A 115 -2.65 4.31 -5.58
C TRP A 115 -3.21 3.03 -4.95
N ASN A 116 -4.27 3.15 -4.14
CA ASN A 116 -4.94 2.03 -3.50
C ASN A 116 -5.77 1.19 -4.48
N SER A 117 -6.27 1.78 -5.57
CA SER A 117 -7.02 1.08 -6.60
C SER A 117 -6.14 0.19 -7.50
N ILE A 118 -4.84 0.52 -7.60
CA ILE A 118 -3.91 -0.26 -8.41
C ILE A 118 -3.66 -1.62 -7.76
N GLY A 119 -3.81 -2.67 -8.59
CA GLY A 119 -3.66 -4.07 -8.19
C GLY A 119 -2.23 -4.49 -7.82
N HIS A 120 -1.96 -5.78 -8.00
CA HIS A 120 -0.71 -6.38 -7.57
C HIS A 120 0.50 -5.86 -8.35
N VAL A 121 1.63 -5.84 -7.66
CA VAL A 121 2.96 -5.50 -8.19
C VAL A 121 3.87 -6.72 -8.02
N PRO A 122 5.02 -6.79 -8.73
CA PRO A 122 5.94 -7.90 -8.62
C PRO A 122 6.37 -8.11 -7.17
N PHE A 123 6.37 -9.36 -6.74
CA PHE A 123 6.58 -9.72 -5.33
C PHE A 123 7.87 -9.14 -4.74
N LYS A 124 8.95 -9.10 -5.52
CA LYS A 124 10.28 -8.64 -5.07
C LYS A 124 10.30 -7.13 -4.77
N GLU A 125 9.50 -6.33 -5.45
CA GLU A 125 9.48 -4.87 -5.37
C GLU A 125 8.33 -4.36 -4.50
N LYS A 126 7.37 -5.24 -4.17
CA LYS A 126 6.21 -4.93 -3.33
C LYS A 126 6.60 -4.21 -2.05
N ASP A 127 7.49 -4.78 -1.25
CA ASP A 127 7.77 -4.23 0.08
C ASP A 127 8.45 -2.86 0.00
N GLN A 128 9.36 -2.68 -0.97
CA GLN A 128 10.04 -1.41 -1.21
C GLN A 128 9.03 -0.32 -1.60
N VAL A 129 8.15 -0.59 -2.57
CA VAL A 129 7.15 0.38 -3.07
C VAL A 129 6.20 0.84 -1.95
N TYR A 130 5.75 -0.10 -1.11
CA TYR A 130 4.87 0.23 0.01
C TYR A 130 5.59 1.03 1.10
N THR A 131 6.88 0.79 1.30
CA THR A 131 7.71 1.53 2.26
C THR A 131 7.95 2.95 1.78
N ASP A 132 8.34 3.13 0.52
CA ASP A 132 8.58 4.44 -0.09
C ASP A 132 7.31 5.29 -0.13
N TYR A 133 6.18 4.68 -0.48
CA TYR A 133 4.88 5.34 -0.44
C TYR A 133 4.55 5.85 0.97
N ARG A 134 4.64 5.00 2.00
CA ARG A 134 4.38 5.39 3.40
C ARG A 134 5.29 6.52 3.85
N ALA A 135 6.59 6.40 3.61
CA ALA A 135 7.55 7.44 3.97
C ALA A 135 7.25 8.79 3.29
N THR A 136 6.78 8.75 2.05
CA THR A 136 6.37 9.95 1.31
C THR A 136 5.11 10.57 1.92
N ILE A 137 4.10 9.75 2.21
CA ILE A 137 2.86 10.18 2.87
C ILE A 137 3.15 10.81 4.24
N ASP A 138 3.99 10.17 5.06
CA ASP A 138 4.34 10.66 6.40
C ASP A 138 5.04 12.03 6.34
N LYS A 139 5.93 12.23 5.36
CA LYS A 139 6.59 13.54 5.13
C LYS A 139 5.57 14.62 4.78
N ILE A 140 4.60 14.32 3.92
CA ILE A 140 3.57 15.30 3.53
C ILE A 140 2.65 15.63 4.70
N PHE A 141 2.20 14.63 5.47
CA PHE A 141 1.39 14.89 6.65
C PHE A 141 2.13 15.74 7.69
N THR A 142 3.41 15.44 7.93
CA THR A 142 4.26 16.25 8.82
C THR A 142 4.32 17.69 8.33
N TYR A 143 4.56 17.90 7.04
CA TYR A 143 4.61 19.24 6.46
C TYR A 143 3.27 19.99 6.56
N LEU A 144 2.15 19.35 6.19
CA LEU A 144 0.81 19.94 6.27
C LEU A 144 0.42 20.30 7.72
N ASN A 145 0.80 19.47 8.69
CA ASN A 145 0.53 19.70 10.10
C ASN A 145 1.39 20.85 10.67
N VAL A 146 2.67 20.91 10.31
CA VAL A 146 3.57 22.03 10.68
C VAL A 146 3.06 23.35 10.10
N ASP A 147 2.63 23.36 8.83
CA ASP A 147 2.08 24.56 8.17
C ASP A 147 0.77 25.05 8.82
N SER A 148 -0.12 24.13 9.17
CA SER A 148 -1.35 24.44 9.94
C SER A 148 -1.02 25.05 11.31
N SER A 149 -0.09 24.44 12.04
CA SER A 149 0.37 24.94 13.34
C SER A 149 1.01 26.31 13.23
N GLN A 150 1.85 26.54 12.21
CA GLN A 150 2.48 27.83 11.94
C GLN A 150 1.44 28.92 11.66
N ARG A 151 0.43 28.65 10.83
CA ARG A 151 -0.66 29.63 10.56
C ARG A 151 -1.44 29.99 11.82
N ARG A 152 -1.67 29.04 12.74
CA ARG A 152 -2.29 29.30 14.05
C ARG A 152 -1.40 30.17 14.94
N LEU A 153 -0.08 29.98 14.90
CA LEU A 153 0.88 30.85 15.60
C LEU A 153 0.89 32.26 15.02
N ASP A 154 0.90 32.40 13.70
CA ASP A 154 0.95 33.71 13.06
C ASP A 154 -0.33 34.52 13.32
N SER A 155 -1.49 33.84 13.29
CA SER A 155 -2.77 34.42 13.72
C SER A 155 -2.73 34.85 15.19
N PHE A 156 -2.13 34.02 16.06
CA PHE A 156 -1.94 34.37 17.47
C PHE A 156 -1.00 35.56 17.65
N LYS A 157 0.12 35.64 16.93
CA LYS A 157 1.04 36.79 16.97
C LYS A 157 0.35 38.09 16.53
N ASN A 158 -0.55 38.02 15.56
CA ASN A 158 -1.34 39.19 15.16
C ASN A 158 -2.30 39.62 16.27
N ASN A 159 -3.03 38.68 16.88
CA ASN A 159 -3.89 38.97 18.04
C ASN A 159 -3.08 39.45 19.25
N LEU A 160 -1.85 38.95 19.43
CA LEU A 160 -0.97 39.32 20.53
C LEU A 160 -0.62 40.82 20.49
N LYS A 161 -0.45 41.40 19.30
CA LYS A 161 -0.25 42.85 19.15
C LYS A 161 -1.43 43.63 19.71
N GLU A 162 -2.65 43.18 19.44
CA GLU A 162 -3.88 43.80 19.96
C GLU A 162 -4.02 43.62 21.48
N ILE A 163 -3.73 42.41 21.99
CA ILE A 163 -3.79 42.11 23.43
C ILE A 163 -2.75 42.94 24.20
N SER A 164 -1.54 43.12 23.66
CA SER A 164 -0.50 43.93 24.28
C SER A 164 -0.88 45.41 24.41
N ALA A 165 -1.69 45.93 23.49
CA ALA A 165 -2.21 47.30 23.57
C ALA A 165 -3.27 47.48 24.68
N GLN A 166 -3.88 46.40 25.17
CA GLN A 166 -4.91 46.42 26.22
C GLN A 166 -4.33 46.33 27.66
N GLY A 167 -3.00 46.29 27.80
CA GLY A 167 -2.29 46.34 29.08
C GLY A 167 -1.86 44.97 29.65
N GLU A 168 -0.88 45.00 30.57
CA GLU A 168 -0.19 43.81 31.12
C GLU A 168 -1.14 42.80 31.80
N ASN A 169 -2.17 43.28 32.50
CA ASN A 169 -3.16 42.41 33.15
C ASN A 169 -3.89 41.49 32.14
N LYS A 170 -4.07 41.93 30.90
CA LYS A 170 -4.70 41.12 29.85
C LYS A 170 -3.74 40.02 29.36
N LEU A 171 -2.47 40.35 29.18
CA LEU A 171 -1.41 39.40 28.80
C LEU A 171 -1.26 38.28 29.84
N TYR A 172 -1.23 38.63 31.13
CA TYR A 172 -1.12 37.65 32.21
C TYR A 172 -2.30 36.68 32.24
N ARG A 173 -3.53 37.18 32.07
CA ARG A 173 -4.73 36.32 32.02
C ARG A 173 -4.73 35.36 30.83
N GLU A 174 -4.31 35.83 29.66
CA GLU A 174 -4.21 34.97 28.47
C GLU A 174 -3.10 33.92 28.64
N ARG A 175 -1.96 34.30 29.22
CA ARG A 175 -0.89 33.38 29.62
C ARG A 175 -1.42 32.31 30.56
N GLU A 176 -2.08 32.71 31.65
CA GLU A 176 -2.62 31.78 32.64
C GLU A 176 -3.60 30.78 32.01
N LYS A 177 -4.48 31.25 31.12
CA LYS A 177 -5.40 30.39 30.37
C LYS A 177 -4.65 29.36 29.52
N LEU A 178 -3.61 29.77 28.80
CA LEU A 178 -2.81 28.86 27.97
C LEU A 178 -2.03 27.86 28.83
N VAL A 179 -1.46 28.29 29.96
CA VAL A 179 -0.76 27.39 30.91
C VAL A 179 -1.71 26.32 31.45
N ARG A 180 -2.94 26.68 31.86
CA ARG A 180 -3.93 25.71 32.31
C ARG A 180 -4.31 24.71 31.21
N ALA A 181 -4.43 25.18 29.97
CA ALA A 181 -4.69 24.31 28.82
C ALA A 181 -3.51 23.35 28.55
N TYR A 182 -2.28 23.83 28.64
CA TYR A 182 -1.08 23.00 28.51
C TYR A 182 -1.01 21.90 29.57
N GLU A 183 -1.25 22.23 30.84
CA GLU A 183 -1.26 21.24 31.92
C GLU A 183 -2.37 20.19 31.74
N HIS A 184 -3.54 20.59 31.25
CA HIS A 184 -4.61 19.65 30.92
C HIS A 184 -4.19 18.66 29.83
N LEU A 185 -3.62 19.15 28.71
CA LEU A 185 -3.12 18.30 27.63
C LEU A 185 -2.05 17.34 28.12
N LYS A 186 -1.12 17.80 28.96
CA LYS A 186 -0.07 16.97 29.56
C LYS A 186 -0.65 15.86 30.43
N SER A 187 -1.69 16.15 31.21
CA SER A 187 -2.40 15.14 32.01
C SER A 187 -3.12 14.11 31.15
N GLU A 188 -3.75 14.53 30.05
CA GLU A 188 -4.36 13.61 29.08
C GLU A 188 -3.33 12.70 28.43
N ILE A 189 -2.22 13.26 27.95
CA ILE A 189 -1.11 12.50 27.34
C ILE A 189 -0.63 11.41 28.31
N ALA A 190 -0.35 11.78 29.56
CA ALA A 190 0.09 10.83 30.58
C ALA A 190 -0.95 9.71 30.81
N THR A 191 -2.24 10.05 30.78
CA THR A 191 -3.32 9.06 30.92
C THR A 191 -3.32 8.06 29.76
N TYR A 192 -3.20 8.54 28.52
CA TYR A 192 -3.10 7.66 27.35
C TYR A 192 -1.83 6.81 27.36
N GLU A 193 -0.67 7.38 27.70
CA GLU A 193 0.60 6.65 27.80
C GLU A 193 0.54 5.53 28.86
N ASN A 194 -0.02 5.82 30.03
CA ASN A 194 -0.25 4.81 31.08
C ASN A 194 -1.18 3.69 30.59
N ASN A 195 -2.28 4.04 29.93
CA ASN A 195 -3.22 3.07 29.38
C ASN A 195 -2.57 2.17 28.31
N ILE A 196 -1.71 2.72 27.44
CA ILE A 196 -0.94 1.93 26.46
C ILE A 196 0.04 0.98 27.18
N GLY A 197 0.74 1.44 28.21
CA GLY A 197 1.65 0.61 29.00
C GLY A 197 0.94 -0.60 29.62
N PHE A 198 -0.31 -0.43 30.06
CA PHE A 198 -1.13 -1.53 30.57
C PHE A 198 -1.61 -2.50 29.46
N LEU A 199 -1.95 -1.98 28.29
CA LEU A 199 -2.47 -2.80 27.18
C LEU A 199 -1.39 -3.60 26.47
N THR A 200 -0.17 -3.06 26.38
CA THR A 200 0.99 -3.73 25.78
C THR A 200 1.51 -4.88 26.64
N SER A 201 1.37 -4.79 27.96
CA SER A 201 1.73 -5.86 28.91
C SER A 201 0.70 -7.00 28.97
N SER A 202 -0.55 -6.78 28.54
CA SER A 202 -1.66 -7.73 28.76
C SER A 202 -2.15 -8.58 27.56
N SER A 203 -1.75 -8.39 26.29
CA SER A 203 -2.04 -9.41 25.24
C SER A 203 -1.36 -9.22 23.89
N LYS A 204 -1.22 -10.33 23.13
CA LYS A 204 -0.82 -10.39 21.70
C LYS A 204 -1.88 -9.87 20.71
N LYS A 205 -3.06 -9.41 21.14
CA LYS A 205 -4.21 -9.05 20.27
C LYS A 205 -4.73 -7.60 20.41
N GLY A 206 -3.92 -6.67 20.92
CA GLY A 206 -4.30 -5.25 21.09
C GLY A 206 -3.87 -4.28 19.98
N GLY A 207 -3.23 -4.75 18.91
CA GLY A 207 -2.46 -3.88 18.00
C GLY A 207 -3.24 -2.83 17.20
N GLY A 208 -4.58 -2.92 17.12
CA GLY A 208 -5.43 -1.92 16.49
C GLY A 208 -5.75 -0.74 17.41
N LEU A 209 -6.20 -1.05 18.64
CA LEU A 209 -6.55 -0.05 19.66
C LEU A 209 -5.29 0.70 20.14
N ILE A 210 -4.16 0.00 20.28
CA ILE A 210 -2.88 0.64 20.61
C ILE A 210 -2.51 1.68 19.54
N ARG A 211 -2.63 1.35 18.25
CA ARG A 211 -2.36 2.30 17.15
C ARG A 211 -3.29 3.50 17.10
N GLU A 212 -4.53 3.36 17.57
CA GLU A 212 -5.45 4.48 17.69
C GLU A 212 -5.03 5.41 18.84
N MET A 213 -4.68 4.84 19.99
CA MET A 213 -4.19 5.60 21.13
C MET A 213 -2.85 6.29 20.84
N GLU A 214 -1.92 5.63 20.14
CA GLU A 214 -0.66 6.23 19.69
C GLU A 214 -0.91 7.45 18.81
N ARG A 215 -1.82 7.34 17.82
CA ARG A 215 -2.20 8.49 16.98
C ARG A 215 -2.82 9.64 17.77
N LYS A 216 -3.61 9.32 18.80
CA LYS A 216 -4.23 10.33 19.67
C LYS A 216 -3.19 11.04 20.54
N ILE A 217 -2.24 10.30 21.11
CA ILE A 217 -1.12 10.87 21.87
C ILE A 217 -0.31 11.83 20.99
N GLU A 218 -0.01 11.44 19.76
CA GLU A 218 0.77 12.28 18.85
C GLU A 218 0.05 13.60 18.54
N ALA A 219 -1.26 13.54 18.25
CA ALA A 219 -2.07 14.74 18.04
C ALA A 219 -2.10 15.67 19.27
N LEU A 220 -2.22 15.10 20.48
CA LEU A 220 -2.18 15.87 21.73
C LEU A 220 -0.79 16.50 21.97
N LYS A 221 0.29 15.80 21.63
CA LYS A 221 1.67 16.32 21.74
C LYS A 221 1.89 17.50 20.80
N ASP A 222 1.42 17.41 19.56
CA ASP A 222 1.49 18.51 18.60
C ASP A 222 0.72 19.75 19.09
N GLU A 223 -0.48 19.56 19.64
CA GLU A 223 -1.27 20.67 20.20
C GLU A 223 -0.60 21.26 21.45
N SER A 224 -0.08 20.43 22.35
CA SER A 224 0.67 20.85 23.54
C SER A 224 1.87 21.72 23.16
N LYS A 225 2.64 21.31 22.14
CA LYS A 225 3.79 22.07 21.62
C LYS A 225 3.37 23.41 21.03
N LEU A 226 2.24 23.47 20.32
CA LEU A 226 1.70 24.72 19.80
C LEU A 226 1.31 25.68 20.93
N ILE A 227 0.68 25.18 22.00
CA ILE A 227 0.31 26.01 23.17
C ILE A 227 1.57 26.50 23.89
N GLU A 228 2.57 25.64 24.08
CA GLU A 228 3.86 26.02 24.68
C GLU A 228 4.54 27.16 23.91
N GLN A 229 4.56 27.08 22.57
CA GLN A 229 5.08 28.18 21.73
C GLN A 229 4.30 29.48 21.90
N LYS A 230 2.97 29.44 22.07
CA LYS A 230 2.15 30.64 22.36
C LYS A 230 2.46 31.23 23.74
N ILE A 231 2.67 30.38 24.75
CA ILE A 231 3.07 30.81 26.10
C ILE A 231 4.43 31.50 26.02
N ASN A 232 5.41 30.91 25.35
CA ASN A 232 6.74 31.51 25.21
C ASN A 232 6.68 32.89 24.54
N LEU A 233 5.84 33.08 23.52
CA LEU A 233 5.63 34.38 22.88
C LEU A 233 5.00 35.43 23.81
N LEU A 234 4.17 35.01 24.77
CA LEU A 234 3.64 35.90 25.81
C LEU A 234 4.71 36.21 26.85
N ASP A 235 5.53 35.24 27.23
CA ASP A 235 6.60 35.39 28.23
C ASP A 235 7.71 36.33 27.74
N GLU A 236 7.92 36.46 26.43
CA GLU A 236 8.80 37.48 25.85
C GLU A 236 8.21 38.92 25.90
N LYS A 237 6.94 39.07 26.25
CA LYS A 237 6.18 40.34 26.21
C LYS A 237 5.71 40.85 27.57
N VAL A 238 5.70 39.98 28.59
CA VAL A 238 5.40 40.29 30.00
C VAL A 238 6.70 40.56 30.73
#